data_AF-A0A2M7S593-F1
#
_entry.id   AF-A0A2M7S593-F1
#
_cell.length_a   1.000
_cell.length_b   1.000
_cell.length_c   1.000
_cell.angle_alpha   90.00
_cell.angle_beta   90.00
_cell.angle_gamma   90.00
#
_symmetry.space_group_name_H-M   'P 1'
#
loop_
_entity.id
_entity.type
_entity.pdbx_description
1 polymer ?
#
loop_
_entity_poly.entity_id
_entity_poly.type
_entity_poly.pdbx_seq_one_letter_code
_entity_poly.pdbx_strand_id
1 'polypeptide(L)'
;MNILNRYILKQFFYLFAWATAAFLGILLLSDLFQMLKTILGNRVPAGVTSQYLLCNTTVMLVQVIPIAVLLGAIFCLNQLNRFRELTIMKATGLSIYRIITPLLVVSLAISVGVLLLNEFVVPSSARQAKLIRSSQIEKRGITNFFSDISFNEDNVFFYIKSYNSSGRQMKDIRIIERRSDKAKSVFKRTDAGYGIWSRKGSGEYEWELNEVVEWNFDAVGELKDRKEMPGKTLVLRYSPEDFKEKKNHEEMGFISFSRYLKSLKESGNYDARLYVDLFQ
;
A
#
# COMPACT_ATOMS: atom_id res chain seq x y z
N MET A 1 -1.48 -5.11 40.65
CA MET A 1 -2.20 -5.91 39.64
C MET A 1 -2.66 -7.20 40.31
N ASN A 2 -3.95 -7.55 40.21
CA ASN A 2 -4.50 -8.78 40.79
C ASN A 2 -3.80 -10.02 40.21
N ILE A 3 -3.51 -11.01 41.05
CA ILE A 3 -2.84 -12.28 40.67
C ILE A 3 -3.59 -12.96 39.52
N LEU A 4 -4.93 -12.91 39.54
CA LEU A 4 -5.80 -13.44 38.48
C LEU A 4 -5.53 -12.80 37.11
N ASN A 5 -5.42 -11.46 37.05
CA ASN A 5 -5.17 -10.76 35.79
C ASN A 5 -3.82 -11.16 35.21
N ARG A 6 -2.79 -11.28 36.04
CA ARG A 6 -1.45 -11.71 35.61
C ARG A 6 -1.47 -13.14 35.06
N TYR A 7 -2.24 -14.03 35.69
CA TYR A 7 -2.37 -15.41 35.23
C TYR A 7 -3.06 -15.49 33.85
N ILE A 8 -4.22 -14.84 33.70
CA ILE A 8 -4.97 -14.80 32.43
C ILE A 8 -4.09 -14.20 31.32
N LEU A 9 -3.41 -13.08 31.59
CA LEU A 9 -2.56 -12.43 30.59
C LEU A 9 -1.37 -13.29 30.19
N LYS A 10 -0.71 -13.97 31.15
CA LYS A 10 0.40 -14.88 30.84
C LYS A 10 -0.06 -16.01 29.93
N GLN A 11 -1.23 -16.59 30.19
CA GLN A 11 -1.80 -17.66 29.37
C GLN A 11 -2.21 -17.16 27.98
N PHE A 12 -2.84 -15.98 27.91
CA PHE A 12 -3.18 -15.33 26.65
C PHE A 12 -1.94 -15.06 25.79
N PHE A 13 -0.90 -14.41 26.34
CA PHE A 13 0.32 -14.10 25.59
C PHE A 13 1.05 -15.35 25.12
N TYR A 14 1.07 -16.42 25.92
CA TYR A 14 1.64 -17.70 25.52
C TYR A 14 0.90 -18.28 24.30
N LEU A 15 -0.43 -18.34 24.35
CA LEU A 15 -1.25 -18.86 23.25
C LEU A 15 -1.21 -17.96 22.02
N PHE A 16 -1.24 -16.64 22.21
CA PHE A 16 -1.10 -15.64 21.15
C PHE A 16 0.26 -15.77 20.43
N ALA A 17 1.36 -15.93 21.17
CA ALA A 17 2.69 -16.08 20.58
C ALA A 17 2.79 -17.36 19.74
N TRP A 18 2.25 -18.48 20.24
CA TRP A 18 2.21 -19.73 19.49
C TRP A 18 1.34 -19.65 18.25
N ALA A 19 0.15 -19.05 18.35
CA ALA A 19 -0.71 -18.83 17.19
C ALA A 19 0.00 -17.95 16.15
N THR A 20 0.59 -16.83 16.57
CA THR A 20 1.33 -15.93 15.67
C THR A 20 2.48 -16.68 14.99
N ALA A 21 3.30 -17.42 15.73
CA ALA A 21 4.42 -18.17 15.18
C ALA A 21 3.97 -19.24 14.17
N ALA A 22 2.88 -19.95 14.45
CA ALA A 22 2.34 -20.96 13.55
C ALA A 22 1.85 -20.35 12.23
N PHE A 23 1.02 -19.32 12.27
CA PHE A 23 0.51 -18.65 11.07
C PHE A 23 1.61 -17.96 10.27
N LEU A 24 2.51 -17.24 10.96
CA LEU A 24 3.65 -16.60 10.34
C LEU A 24 4.56 -17.61 9.65
N GLY A 25 4.84 -18.75 10.30
CA GLY A 25 5.61 -19.84 9.73
C GLY A 25 4.98 -20.40 8.46
N ILE A 26 3.67 -20.65 8.47
CA ILE A 26 2.94 -21.13 7.28
C ILE A 26 3.06 -20.14 6.12
N LEU A 27 2.86 -18.84 6.36
CA LEU A 27 2.96 -17.81 5.31
C LEU A 27 4.38 -17.68 4.77
N LEU A 28 5.39 -17.67 5.64
CA LEU A 28 6.79 -17.60 5.24
C LEU A 28 7.22 -18.81 4.43
N LEU A 29 6.82 -20.02 4.84
CA LEU A 29 7.08 -21.21 4.04
C LEU A 29 6.39 -21.12 2.68
N SER A 30 5.12 -20.70 2.64
CA SER A 30 4.37 -20.56 1.39
C SER A 30 5.07 -19.61 0.41
N ASP A 31 5.48 -18.43 0.86
CA ASP A 31 6.18 -17.44 0.03
C ASP A 31 7.55 -17.96 -0.44
N LEU A 32 8.29 -18.63 0.45
CA LEU A 32 9.57 -19.25 0.11
C LEU A 32 9.39 -20.32 -0.98
N PHE A 33 8.38 -21.19 -0.86
CA PHE A 33 8.07 -22.20 -1.88
C PHE A 33 7.68 -21.59 -3.22
N GLN A 34 6.89 -20.51 -3.23
CA GLN A 34 6.54 -19.79 -4.45
C GLN A 34 7.78 -19.22 -5.14
N MET A 35 8.73 -18.69 -4.36
CA MET A 35 9.94 -18.05 -4.88
C MET A 35 11.09 -19.04 -5.14
N LEU A 36 10.99 -20.28 -4.67
CA LEU A 36 12.05 -21.29 -4.73
C LEU A 36 12.55 -21.48 -6.18
N LYS A 37 11.64 -21.63 -7.14
CA LYS A 37 11.99 -21.80 -8.57
C LYS A 37 12.78 -20.60 -9.10
N THR A 38 12.40 -19.39 -8.73
CA THR A 38 13.06 -18.15 -9.16
C THR A 38 14.43 -17.98 -8.50
N ILE A 39 14.54 -18.29 -7.21
CA ILE A 39 15.80 -18.22 -6.45
C ILE A 39 16.84 -19.19 -7.02
N LEU A 40 16.43 -20.44 -7.27
CA LEU A 40 17.29 -21.46 -7.88
C LEU A 40 17.65 -21.13 -9.33
N GLY A 41 16.68 -20.66 -10.12
CA GLY A 41 16.90 -20.28 -11.52
C GLY A 41 17.87 -19.09 -11.66
N ASN A 42 17.74 -18.08 -10.79
CA ASN A 42 18.55 -16.87 -10.85
C ASN A 42 19.83 -16.91 -9.99
N ARG A 43 20.11 -18.04 -9.31
CA ARG A 43 21.26 -18.21 -8.40
C ARG A 43 21.40 -17.06 -7.40
N VAL A 44 20.29 -16.72 -6.74
CA VAL A 44 20.25 -15.60 -5.80
C VAL A 44 21.06 -15.94 -4.54
N PRO A 45 21.94 -15.05 -4.05
CA PRO A 45 22.69 -15.28 -2.81
C PRO A 45 21.77 -15.46 -1.60
N ALA A 46 22.12 -16.40 -0.70
CA ALA A 46 21.33 -16.65 0.51
C ALA A 46 21.14 -15.41 1.39
N GLY A 47 22.13 -14.53 1.47
CA GLY A 47 22.03 -13.27 2.22
C GLY A 47 20.93 -12.33 1.70
N VAL A 48 20.75 -12.26 0.39
CA VAL A 48 19.67 -11.47 -0.24
C VAL A 48 18.30 -12.06 0.09
N THR A 49 18.18 -13.38 0.01
CA THR A 49 16.95 -14.09 0.38
C THR A 49 16.60 -13.87 1.86
N SER A 50 17.57 -13.92 2.77
CA SER A 50 17.35 -13.64 4.20
C SER A 50 16.89 -12.20 4.45
N GLN A 51 17.50 -11.21 3.78
CA GLN A 51 17.09 -9.81 3.91
C GLN A 51 15.66 -9.59 3.40
N TYR A 52 15.31 -10.21 2.26
CA TYR A 52 13.94 -10.21 1.75
C TYR A 52 12.96 -10.82 2.77
N LEU A 53 13.28 -12.00 3.31
CA LEU A 53 12.42 -12.69 4.28
C LEU A 53 12.21 -11.86 5.55
N LEU A 54 13.24 -11.17 6.06
CA LEU A 54 13.09 -10.29 7.23
C LEU A 54 12.16 -9.11 6.97
N CYS A 55 12.31 -8.46 5.80
CA CYS A 55 11.42 -7.36 5.40
C CYS A 55 9.98 -7.86 5.24
N ASN A 56 9.81 -9.00 4.56
CA ASN A 56 8.50 -9.59 4.31
C ASN A 56 7.83 -10.11 5.58
N THR A 57 8.61 -10.64 6.52
CA THR A 57 8.14 -11.09 7.84
C THR A 57 7.40 -9.97 8.58
N THR A 58 7.91 -8.74 8.50
CA THR A 58 7.27 -7.60 9.17
C THR A 58 5.89 -7.29 8.60
N VAL A 59 5.74 -7.41 7.28
CA VAL A 59 4.48 -7.21 6.57
C VAL A 59 3.48 -8.33 6.93
N MET A 60 3.91 -9.58 6.86
CA MET A 60 3.08 -10.74 7.21
C MET A 60 2.67 -10.75 8.68
N LEU A 61 3.55 -10.29 9.59
CA LEU A 61 3.27 -10.23 11.02
C LEU A 61 2.06 -9.34 11.32
N VAL A 62 1.99 -8.17 10.68
CA VAL A 62 0.86 -7.24 10.82
C VAL A 62 -0.45 -7.85 10.31
N GLN A 63 -0.40 -8.66 9.24
CA GLN A 63 -1.58 -9.36 8.73
C GLN A 63 -2.04 -10.51 9.64
N VAL A 64 -1.11 -11.18 10.33
CA VAL A 64 -1.42 -12.34 11.18
C VAL A 64 -1.91 -11.94 12.57
N ILE A 65 -1.47 -10.79 13.11
CA ILE A 65 -1.81 -10.38 14.48
C ILE A 65 -3.32 -10.40 14.78
N PRO A 66 -4.22 -9.85 13.95
CA PRO A 66 -5.66 -9.85 14.24
C PRO A 66 -6.23 -11.27 14.43
N ILE A 67 -5.81 -12.19 13.57
CA ILE A 67 -6.22 -13.60 13.61
C ILE A 67 -5.63 -14.27 14.85
N ALA A 68 -4.36 -14.01 15.15
CA ALA A 68 -3.70 -14.56 16.33
C ALA A 68 -4.27 -14.05 17.64
N VAL A 69 -4.69 -12.77 17.74
CA VAL A 69 -5.36 -12.21 18.93
C VAL A 69 -6.70 -12.91 19.16
N LEU A 70 -7.50 -13.08 18.10
CA LEU A 70 -8.78 -13.77 18.17
C LEU A 70 -8.60 -15.21 18.68
N LEU A 71 -7.69 -15.96 18.05
CA LEU A 71 -7.41 -17.34 18.43
C LEU A 71 -6.83 -17.43 19.84
N GLY A 72 -5.87 -16.58 20.19
CA GLY A 72 -5.29 -16.52 21.53
C GLY A 72 -6.34 -16.29 22.61
N ALA A 73 -7.32 -15.40 22.36
CA ALA A 73 -8.42 -15.15 23.28
C ALA A 73 -9.35 -16.37 23.41
N ILE A 74 -9.76 -16.96 22.28
CA ILE A 74 -10.63 -18.15 22.27
C ILE A 74 -9.95 -19.32 22.97
N PHE A 75 -8.70 -19.63 22.65
CA PHE A 75 -7.96 -20.73 23.28
C PHE A 75 -7.71 -20.47 24.77
N CYS A 76 -7.45 -19.22 25.17
CA CYS A 76 -7.29 -18.88 26.58
C CYS A 76 -8.58 -19.17 27.35
N LEU A 77 -9.73 -18.68 26.86
CA LEU A 77 -11.04 -18.94 27.47
C LEU A 77 -11.40 -20.44 27.46
N ASN A 78 -11.10 -21.13 26.36
CA ASN A 78 -11.32 -22.58 26.25
C ASN A 78 -10.51 -23.34 27.30
N GLN A 79 -9.25 -22.96 27.53
CA GLN A 79 -8.41 -23.64 28.49
C GLN A 79 -8.85 -23.39 29.95
N LEU A 80 -9.24 -22.16 30.28
CA LEU A 80 -9.86 -21.85 31.58
C LEU A 80 -11.17 -22.62 31.79
N ASN A 81 -11.93 -22.90 30.71
CA ASN A 81 -13.13 -23.73 30.78
C ASN A 81 -12.79 -25.21 31.00
N ARG A 82 -11.81 -25.73 30.25
CA ARG A 82 -11.38 -27.14 30.28
C ARG A 82 -10.89 -27.56 31.66
N PHE A 83 -10.17 -26.69 32.37
CA PHE A 83 -9.72 -26.94 33.75
C PHE A 83 -10.75 -26.54 34.81
N ARG A 84 -11.99 -26.21 34.42
CA ARG A 84 -13.08 -25.73 35.29
C ARG A 84 -12.74 -24.48 36.10
N GLU A 85 -11.67 -23.77 35.75
CA GLU A 85 -11.27 -22.53 36.43
C GLU A 85 -12.32 -21.44 36.26
N LEU A 86 -12.93 -21.32 35.08
CA LEU A 86 -14.05 -20.40 34.84
C LEU A 86 -15.23 -20.69 35.76
N THR A 87 -15.57 -21.97 35.95
CA THR A 87 -16.67 -22.39 36.82
C THR A 87 -16.39 -22.03 38.28
N ILE A 88 -15.16 -22.27 38.75
CA ILE A 88 -14.73 -21.92 40.11
C ILE A 88 -14.80 -20.40 40.32
N MET A 89 -14.28 -19.62 39.37
CA MET A 89 -14.34 -18.15 39.45
C MET A 89 -15.78 -17.66 39.56
N LYS A 90 -16.70 -18.18 38.73
CA LYS A 90 -18.12 -17.81 38.80
C LYS A 90 -18.77 -18.25 40.12
N ALA A 91 -18.44 -19.42 40.65
CA ALA A 91 -18.95 -19.91 41.93
C ALA A 91 -18.49 -19.03 43.11
N THR A 92 -17.31 -18.41 43.03
CA THR A 92 -16.83 -17.45 44.03
C THR A 92 -17.44 -16.03 43.91
N GLY A 93 -18.42 -15.85 43.03
CA GLY A 93 -19.09 -14.56 42.82
C GLY A 93 -18.29 -13.59 41.93
N LEU A 94 -17.23 -14.04 41.25
CA LEU A 94 -16.54 -13.20 40.28
C LEU A 94 -17.39 -13.03 39.03
N SER A 95 -17.65 -11.76 38.70
CA SER A 95 -18.30 -11.39 37.45
C SER A 95 -17.45 -11.81 36.24
N ILE A 96 -18.10 -12.37 35.22
CA ILE A 96 -17.45 -12.77 33.95
C ILE A 96 -16.77 -11.58 33.26
N TYR A 97 -17.33 -10.38 33.41
CA TYR A 97 -16.78 -9.16 32.85
C TYR A 97 -15.37 -8.86 33.39
N ARG A 98 -15.08 -9.20 34.66
CA ARG A 98 -13.77 -9.00 35.27
C ARG A 98 -12.69 -9.90 34.68
N ILE A 99 -13.07 -11.06 34.15
CA ILE A 99 -12.19 -12.03 33.48
C ILE A 99 -11.89 -11.58 32.04
N ILE A 100 -12.89 -11.03 31.35
CA ILE A 100 -12.78 -10.58 29.96
C ILE A 100 -12.10 -9.21 29.82
N THR A 101 -12.31 -8.30 30.78
CA THR A 101 -11.72 -6.95 30.77
C THR A 101 -10.21 -6.91 30.50
N PRO A 102 -9.34 -7.69 31.19
CA PRO A 102 -7.91 -7.67 30.91
C PRO A 102 -7.56 -8.13 29.49
N LEU A 103 -8.30 -9.10 28.93
CA LEU A 103 -8.12 -9.53 27.54
C LEU A 103 -8.49 -8.40 26.58
N LEU A 104 -9.61 -7.71 26.80
CA LEU A 104 -10.02 -6.59 25.95
C LEU A 104 -9.02 -5.43 25.98
N VAL A 105 -8.54 -5.05 27.17
CA VAL A 105 -7.55 -3.96 27.32
C VAL A 105 -6.26 -4.29 26.57
N VAL A 106 -5.77 -5.53 26.68
CA VAL A 106 -4.55 -5.95 25.98
C VAL A 106 -4.77 -6.07 24.48
N SER A 107 -5.89 -6.63 24.02
CA SER A 107 -6.23 -6.68 22.60
C SER A 107 -6.34 -5.28 21.98
N LEU A 108 -6.91 -4.32 22.71
CA LEU A 108 -6.96 -2.93 22.28
C LEU A 108 -5.56 -2.32 22.18
N ALA A 109 -4.69 -2.58 23.16
CA ALA A 109 -3.30 -2.12 23.12
C ALA A 109 -2.52 -2.73 21.95
N ILE A 110 -2.73 -4.02 21.65
CA ILE A 110 -2.15 -4.69 20.47
C ILE A 110 -2.67 -4.05 19.19
N SER A 111 -3.97 -3.77 19.08
CA SER A 111 -4.58 -3.12 17.92
C SER A 111 -3.97 -1.74 17.65
N VAL A 112 -3.79 -0.92 18.68
CA VAL A 112 -3.09 0.38 18.56
C VAL A 112 -1.64 0.18 18.12
N GLY A 113 -0.94 -0.82 18.67
CA GLY A 113 0.42 -1.15 18.24
C GLY A 113 0.50 -1.53 16.76
N VAL A 114 -0.46 -2.32 16.26
CA VAL A 114 -0.56 -2.70 14.84
C VAL A 114 -0.80 -1.48 13.96
N LEU A 115 -1.67 -0.55 14.36
CA LEU A 115 -1.91 0.69 13.63
C LEU A 115 -0.63 1.52 13.49
N LEU A 116 0.17 1.62 14.56
CA LEU A 116 1.45 2.32 14.52
C LEU A 116 2.46 1.61 13.61
N LEU A 117 2.51 0.27 13.64
CA LEU A 117 3.37 -0.50 12.73
C LEU A 117 2.98 -0.29 11.27
N ASN A 118 1.67 -0.26 10.97
CA ASN A 118 1.15 0.00 9.63
C ASN A 118 1.49 1.40 9.11
N GLU A 119 1.54 2.42 9.98
CA GLU A 119 1.87 3.77 9.55
C GLU A 119 3.38 3.97 9.33
N PHE A 120 4.23 3.41 10.20
CA PHE A 120 5.65 3.74 10.22
C PHE A 120 6.57 2.65 9.67
N VAL A 121 6.29 1.39 9.96
CA VAL A 121 7.23 0.28 9.73
C VAL A 121 6.91 -0.48 8.45
N VAL A 122 5.65 -0.86 8.26
CA VAL A 122 5.18 -1.63 7.10
C VAL A 122 5.52 -0.95 5.77
N PRO A 123 5.33 0.38 5.59
CA PRO A 123 5.68 1.06 4.34
C PRO A 123 7.15 0.92 3.95
N SER A 124 8.05 1.06 4.93
CA SER A 124 9.50 0.94 4.71
C SER A 124 9.90 -0.48 4.39
N SER A 125 9.40 -1.46 5.15
CA SER A 125 9.70 -2.87 4.97
C SER A 125 9.13 -3.42 3.66
N ALA A 126 7.89 -3.06 3.30
CA ALA A 126 7.26 -3.46 2.04
C ALA A 126 8.03 -2.93 0.83
N ARG A 127 8.44 -1.66 0.86
CA ARG A 127 9.26 -1.05 -0.20
C ARG A 127 10.59 -1.80 -0.36
N GLN A 128 11.30 -2.07 0.73
CA GLN A 128 12.56 -2.80 0.68
C GLN A 128 12.39 -4.23 0.15
N ALA A 129 11.37 -4.96 0.63
CA ALA A 129 11.09 -6.32 0.17
C ALA A 129 10.83 -6.34 -1.35
N LYS A 130 10.03 -5.40 -1.86
CA LYS A 130 9.72 -5.31 -3.29
C LYS A 130 10.92 -4.92 -4.14
N LEU A 131 11.75 -3.99 -3.66
CA LEU A 131 12.99 -3.61 -4.34
C LEU A 131 13.94 -4.80 -4.47
N ILE A 132 14.15 -5.55 -3.40
CA ILE A 132 15.00 -6.75 -3.41
C ILE A 132 14.40 -7.80 -4.35
N ARG A 133 13.09 -8.06 -4.27
CA ARG A 133 12.42 -9.05 -5.10
C ARG A 133 12.53 -8.73 -6.59
N SER A 134 12.22 -7.50 -7.00
CA SER A 134 12.25 -7.11 -8.41
C SER A 134 13.67 -7.06 -8.97
N SER A 135 14.61 -6.41 -8.27
CA SER A 135 15.95 -6.17 -8.79
C SER A 135 16.89 -7.37 -8.67
N GLN A 136 16.84 -8.10 -7.55
CA GLN A 136 17.83 -9.14 -7.23
C GLN A 136 17.29 -10.56 -7.36
N ILE A 137 15.99 -10.78 -7.10
CA ILE A 137 15.41 -12.13 -7.16
C ILE A 137 14.86 -12.45 -8.54
N GLU A 138 13.94 -11.65 -9.06
CA GLU A 138 13.32 -11.91 -10.36
C GLU A 138 14.26 -11.55 -11.52
N LYS A 139 15.28 -10.72 -11.28
CA LYS A 139 16.19 -10.16 -12.31
C LYS A 139 15.45 -9.61 -13.53
N ARG A 140 14.16 -9.31 -13.38
CA ARG A 140 13.49 -8.36 -14.24
C ARG A 140 14.30 -7.11 -14.03
N GLY A 141 15.05 -6.69 -15.06
CA GLY A 141 15.69 -5.38 -15.03
C GLY A 141 14.67 -4.40 -14.46
N ILE A 142 15.14 -3.44 -13.69
CA ILE A 142 14.29 -2.35 -13.22
C ILE A 142 13.92 -1.52 -14.47
N THR A 143 13.20 -2.11 -15.43
CA THR A 143 12.21 -1.42 -16.23
C THR A 143 11.21 -0.97 -15.20
N ASN A 144 11.54 0.17 -14.64
CA ASN A 144 10.76 1.13 -13.89
C ASN A 144 9.46 1.40 -14.67
N PHE A 145 8.63 0.37 -14.87
CA PHE A 145 7.27 0.46 -15.38
C PHE A 145 6.46 1.05 -14.25
N PHE A 146 6.55 2.36 -14.10
CA PHE A 146 5.70 3.07 -13.16
C PHE A 146 4.32 3.14 -13.78
N SER A 147 3.40 2.31 -13.28
CA SER A 147 2.02 2.38 -13.71
C SER A 147 1.19 3.29 -12.82
N ASP A 148 0.35 4.11 -13.45
CA ASP A 148 -0.58 5.05 -12.83
C ASP A 148 0.10 6.11 -11.93
N ILE A 149 1.08 6.84 -12.47
CA ILE A 149 1.62 8.03 -11.81
C ILE A 149 0.55 9.11 -11.87
N SER A 150 0.13 9.65 -10.72
CA SER A 150 -0.78 10.80 -10.70
C SER A 150 -0.22 11.94 -9.86
N PHE A 151 -0.29 13.15 -10.40
CA PHE A 151 0.24 14.35 -9.77
C PHE A 151 -0.71 15.52 -9.98
N ASN A 152 -0.80 16.42 -9.01
CA ASN A 152 -1.70 17.57 -9.04
C ASN A 152 -0.95 18.81 -8.57
N GLU A 153 -0.66 19.73 -9.48
CA GLU A 153 0.00 21.00 -9.17
C GLU A 153 -0.64 22.11 -10.00
N ASP A 154 -0.90 23.25 -9.37
CA ASP A 154 -1.51 24.44 -9.98
C ASP A 154 -2.70 24.15 -10.89
N ASN A 155 -3.61 23.27 -10.42
CA ASN A 155 -4.83 22.88 -11.11
C ASN A 155 -4.62 22.02 -12.37
N VAL A 156 -3.42 21.50 -12.59
CA VAL A 156 -3.10 20.55 -13.66
C VAL A 156 -2.83 19.17 -13.07
N PHE A 157 -3.64 18.20 -13.48
CA PHE A 157 -3.53 16.81 -13.07
C PHE A 157 -2.89 15.97 -14.17
N PHE A 158 -1.77 15.33 -13.86
CA PHE A 158 -1.12 14.39 -14.77
C PHE A 158 -1.45 12.97 -14.33
N TYR A 159 -1.74 12.08 -15.29
CA TYR A 159 -1.92 10.65 -15.09
C TYR A 159 -1.13 9.91 -16.18
N ILE A 160 -0.20 9.04 -15.79
CA ILE A 160 0.64 8.29 -16.72
C ILE A 160 0.53 6.81 -16.36
N LYS A 161 -0.02 5.99 -17.26
CA LYS A 161 -0.26 4.57 -16.98
C LYS A 161 1.00 3.70 -17.09
N SER A 162 2.01 4.12 -17.84
CA SER A 162 3.31 3.45 -17.79
C SER A 162 4.42 4.44 -18.13
N TYR A 163 5.44 4.52 -17.29
CA TYR A 163 6.70 5.18 -17.62
C TYR A 163 7.77 4.11 -17.81
N ASN A 164 8.71 4.29 -18.72
CA ASN A 164 9.88 3.43 -18.89
C ASN A 164 11.13 4.30 -18.72
N SER A 165 11.78 4.17 -17.55
CA SER A 165 12.97 4.95 -17.21
C SER A 165 14.20 4.64 -18.07
N SER A 166 14.28 3.47 -18.71
CA SER A 166 15.42 3.10 -19.57
C SER A 166 15.25 3.62 -20.99
N GLY A 167 14.00 3.74 -21.46
CA GLY A 167 13.66 4.21 -22.81
C GLY A 167 13.26 5.69 -22.90
N ARG A 168 13.21 6.43 -21.78
CA ARG A 168 12.66 7.80 -21.70
C ARG A 168 11.25 7.93 -22.29
N GLN A 169 10.47 6.86 -22.25
CA GLN A 169 9.17 6.78 -22.89
C GLN A 169 8.08 6.63 -21.83
N MET A 170 7.03 7.44 -21.94
CA MET A 170 5.76 7.29 -21.22
C MET A 170 4.71 6.73 -22.19
N LYS A 171 3.75 5.95 -21.70
CA LYS A 171 2.57 5.50 -22.45
C LYS A 171 1.29 5.76 -21.66
N ASP A 172 0.20 6.00 -22.40
CA ASP A 172 -1.13 6.33 -21.90
C ASP A 172 -1.05 7.49 -20.88
N ILE A 173 -0.70 8.67 -21.40
CA ILE A 173 -0.58 9.92 -20.65
C ILE A 173 -1.93 10.63 -20.71
N ARG A 174 -2.37 11.21 -19.61
CA ARG A 174 -3.57 12.03 -19.49
C ARG A 174 -3.26 13.25 -18.66
N ILE A 175 -3.50 14.42 -19.22
CA ILE A 175 -3.29 15.72 -18.58
C ILE A 175 -4.66 16.37 -18.47
N ILE A 176 -5.07 16.78 -17.28
CA ILE A 176 -6.35 17.42 -17.01
C ILE A 176 -6.08 18.79 -16.38
N GLU A 177 -6.32 19.86 -17.11
CA GLU A 177 -6.25 21.23 -16.58
C GLU A 177 -7.65 21.63 -16.09
N ARG A 178 -7.72 22.14 -14.86
CA ARG A 178 -8.94 22.62 -14.22
C ARG A 178 -8.94 24.16 -14.13
N ARG A 179 -10.12 24.75 -14.15
CA ARG A 179 -10.29 26.19 -13.94
C ARG A 179 -10.17 26.54 -12.44
N SER A 180 -9.56 27.67 -12.10
CA SER A 180 -9.32 28.15 -10.72
C SER A 180 -10.60 28.62 -9.97
N ASP A 181 -11.77 28.33 -10.54
CA ASP A 181 -13.08 28.67 -9.99
C ASP A 181 -13.49 27.68 -8.87
N LYS A 182 -14.29 28.14 -7.90
CA LYS A 182 -14.95 27.34 -6.85
C LYS A 182 -15.64 26.05 -7.36
N ALA A 183 -16.02 25.98 -8.64
CA ALA A 183 -16.62 24.81 -9.27
C ALA A 183 -15.64 23.69 -9.65
N LYS A 184 -14.31 23.91 -9.61
CA LYS A 184 -13.26 22.94 -10.03
C LYS A 184 -13.60 22.21 -11.35
N SER A 185 -14.28 22.86 -12.29
CA SER A 185 -14.65 22.23 -13.55
C SER A 185 -13.42 21.94 -14.40
N VAL A 186 -13.43 20.77 -15.06
CA VAL A 186 -12.39 20.42 -16.03
C VAL A 186 -12.48 21.43 -17.17
N PHE A 187 -11.37 22.11 -17.45
CA PHE A 187 -11.29 23.08 -18.54
C PHE A 187 -10.75 22.41 -19.80
N LYS A 188 -9.76 21.52 -19.63
CA LYS A 188 -9.07 20.85 -20.72
C LYS A 188 -8.60 19.47 -20.30
N ARG A 189 -8.77 18.47 -21.16
CA ARG A 189 -8.15 17.14 -21.04
C ARG A 189 -7.30 16.88 -22.27
N THR A 190 -6.10 16.37 -22.09
CA THR A 190 -5.17 15.98 -23.15
C THR A 190 -4.75 14.55 -22.88
N ASP A 191 -5.18 13.58 -23.69
CA ASP A 191 -4.65 12.22 -23.62
C ASP A 191 -3.61 12.05 -24.73
N ALA A 192 -2.54 11.31 -24.46
CA ALA A 192 -1.51 10.96 -25.44
C ALA A 192 -1.16 9.47 -25.33
N GLY A 193 -1.05 8.79 -26.47
CA GLY A 193 -0.71 7.37 -26.53
C GLY A 193 0.69 7.08 -26.01
N TYR A 194 1.67 7.91 -26.38
CA TYR A 194 3.03 7.83 -25.84
C TYR A 194 3.72 9.20 -25.83
N GLY A 195 4.73 9.35 -24.96
CA GLY A 195 5.52 10.57 -24.86
C GLY A 195 6.99 10.27 -24.66
N ILE A 196 7.87 11.02 -25.31
CA ILE A 196 9.32 10.91 -25.18
C ILE A 196 9.83 12.23 -24.60
N TRP A 197 10.69 12.17 -23.59
CA TRP A 197 11.30 13.40 -23.05
C TRP A 197 12.72 13.61 -23.55
N SER A 198 13.03 14.86 -23.83
CA SER A 198 14.37 15.36 -24.14
C SER A 198 14.77 16.46 -23.16
N ARG A 199 16.04 16.49 -22.77
CA ARG A 199 16.57 17.54 -21.89
C ARG A 199 17.04 18.71 -22.75
N LYS A 200 16.47 19.89 -22.55
CA LYS A 200 16.87 21.13 -23.24
C LYS A 200 17.40 22.11 -22.18
N GLY A 201 18.71 22.15 -21.99
CA GLY A 201 19.36 23.13 -21.09
C GLY A 201 19.11 22.96 -19.58
N SER A 202 19.46 23.98 -18.81
CA SER A 202 19.51 23.99 -17.34
C SER A 202 18.12 24.13 -16.70
N GLY A 203 17.38 23.02 -16.62
CA GLY A 203 16.21 22.88 -15.73
C GLY A 203 14.86 22.64 -16.40
N GLU A 204 14.77 22.63 -17.73
CA GLU A 204 13.52 22.39 -18.46
C GLU A 204 13.55 21.07 -19.23
N TYR A 205 12.44 20.31 -19.17
CA TYR A 205 12.26 19.04 -19.86
C TYR A 205 11.20 19.20 -20.95
N GLU A 206 11.58 18.92 -22.18
CA GLU A 206 10.70 19.00 -23.34
C GLU A 206 10.10 17.61 -23.59
N TRP A 207 8.78 17.51 -23.49
CA TRP A 207 8.04 16.27 -23.69
C TRP A 207 7.39 16.29 -25.06
N GLU A 208 7.79 15.37 -25.92
CA GLU A 208 7.19 15.16 -27.23
C GLU A 208 6.11 14.09 -27.09
N LEU A 209 4.85 14.54 -27.04
CA LEU A 209 3.67 13.68 -26.92
C LEU A 209 3.19 13.32 -28.32
N ASN A 210 2.91 12.05 -28.56
CA ASN A 210 2.40 11.54 -29.83
C ASN A 210 1.02 10.91 -29.64
N GLU A 211 0.20 10.94 -30.70
CA GLU A 211 -1.21 10.50 -30.67
C GLU A 211 -2.03 11.27 -29.63
N VAL A 212 -2.00 12.60 -29.75
CA VAL A 212 -2.59 13.50 -28.76
C VAL A 212 -4.05 13.77 -29.11
N VAL A 213 -4.94 13.54 -28.15
CA VAL A 213 -6.35 13.92 -28.24
C VAL A 213 -6.62 14.97 -27.17
N GLU A 214 -6.97 16.19 -27.59
CA GLU A 214 -7.42 17.25 -26.70
C GLU A 214 -8.95 17.33 -26.69
N TRP A 215 -9.52 17.34 -25.49
CA TRP A 215 -10.91 17.64 -25.23
C TRP A 215 -10.99 18.97 -24.47
N ASN A 216 -11.64 19.96 -25.06
CA ASN A 216 -11.92 21.23 -24.41
C ASN A 216 -13.35 21.19 -23.87
N PHE A 217 -13.55 21.63 -22.63
CA PHE A 217 -14.85 21.65 -21.97
C PHE A 217 -15.29 23.08 -21.71
N ASP A 218 -16.59 23.35 -21.82
CA ASP A 218 -17.16 24.66 -21.51
C ASP A 218 -17.35 24.85 -19.99
N ALA A 219 -17.76 26.05 -19.55
CA ALA A 219 -17.89 26.41 -18.13
C ALA A 219 -18.82 25.48 -17.31
N VAL A 220 -19.72 24.75 -17.97
CA VAL A 220 -20.70 23.82 -17.39
C VAL A 220 -20.21 22.35 -17.43
N GLY A 221 -19.05 22.06 -18.06
CA GLY A 221 -18.50 20.71 -18.19
C GLY A 221 -18.93 19.95 -19.44
N GLU A 222 -19.62 20.59 -20.38
CA GLU A 222 -19.96 20.00 -21.68
C GLU A 222 -18.79 20.07 -22.66
N LEU A 223 -18.64 19.03 -23.49
CA LEU A 223 -17.58 18.95 -24.48
C LEU A 223 -17.78 20.02 -25.57
N LYS A 224 -16.86 20.97 -25.65
CA LYS A 224 -16.91 22.06 -26.62
C LYS A 224 -16.19 21.71 -27.93
N ASP A 225 -15.06 21.01 -27.82
CA ASP A 225 -14.22 20.68 -28.97
C ASP A 225 -13.39 19.42 -28.70
N ARG A 226 -13.16 18.63 -29.75
CA ARG A 226 -12.25 17.49 -29.75
C ARG A 226 -11.27 17.67 -30.89
N LYS A 227 -9.99 17.83 -30.55
CA LYS A 227 -8.91 17.98 -31.52
C LYS A 227 -7.93 16.82 -31.42
N GLU A 228 -7.78 16.10 -32.52
CA GLU A 228 -6.73 15.09 -32.67
C GLU A 228 -5.50 15.72 -33.30
N MET A 229 -4.34 15.47 -32.73
CA MET A 229 -3.06 15.99 -33.18
C MET A 229 -2.06 14.82 -33.27
N PRO A 230 -1.31 14.70 -34.38
CA PRO A 230 -0.35 13.61 -34.56
C PRO A 230 0.80 13.68 -33.53
N GLY A 231 1.17 14.89 -33.11
CA GLY A 231 2.09 15.12 -32.01
C GLY A 231 2.00 16.53 -31.46
N LYS A 232 2.39 16.71 -30.20
CA LYS A 232 2.44 17.98 -29.48
C LYS A 232 3.68 18.00 -28.58
N THR A 233 4.51 19.01 -28.76
CA THR A 233 5.63 19.28 -27.86
C THR A 233 5.12 20.10 -26.68
N LEU A 234 5.36 19.62 -25.47
CA LEU A 234 4.94 20.23 -24.22
C LEU A 234 6.17 20.42 -23.33
N VAL A 235 6.52 21.67 -23.08
CA VAL A 235 7.60 21.99 -22.15
C VAL A 235 7.03 21.89 -20.75
N LEU A 236 7.46 20.88 -20.00
CA LEU A 236 7.14 20.75 -18.58
C LEU A 236 8.36 21.17 -17.76
N ARG A 237 8.11 21.85 -16.65
CA ARG A 237 9.14 22.14 -15.66
C ARG A 237 9.50 20.93 -14.79
N TYR A 238 8.84 19.78 -15.00
CA TYR A 238 8.98 18.58 -14.19
C TYR A 238 10.12 17.68 -14.67
N SER A 239 10.92 17.21 -13.72
CA SER A 239 11.98 16.25 -13.98
C SER A 239 11.41 14.84 -14.10
N PRO A 240 11.92 14.01 -15.01
CA PRO A 240 11.72 12.56 -15.06
C PRO A 240 11.92 11.85 -13.71
N GLU A 241 12.62 12.47 -12.77
CA GLU A 241 12.84 11.97 -11.40
C GLU A 241 11.65 12.21 -10.46
N ASP A 242 10.89 13.27 -10.68
CA ASP A 242 9.64 13.55 -9.94
C ASP A 242 8.59 12.46 -10.24
N PHE A 243 8.65 11.89 -11.44
CA PHE A 243 7.80 10.76 -11.87
C PHE A 243 8.27 9.38 -11.34
N LYS A 244 9.47 9.28 -10.72
CA LYS A 244 10.00 8.01 -10.18
C LYS A 244 9.42 7.65 -8.82
N GLU A 245 8.89 8.60 -8.06
CA GLU A 245 8.29 8.30 -6.76
C GLU A 245 6.82 7.94 -6.90
N LYS A 246 6.55 6.67 -7.25
CA LYS A 246 5.28 6.03 -6.90
C LYS A 246 5.49 5.06 -5.75
N LYS A 247 4.89 5.35 -4.60
CA LYS A 247 4.61 4.35 -3.57
C LYS A 247 3.43 3.50 -4.08
N ASN A 248 3.56 2.17 -4.08
CA ASN A 248 2.40 1.30 -4.29
C ASN A 248 1.36 1.57 -3.17
N HIS A 249 0.07 1.35 -3.40
CA HIS A 249 -0.96 1.60 -2.37
C HIS A 249 -0.68 0.80 -1.09
N GLU A 250 -0.19 -0.43 -1.27
CA GLU A 250 0.29 -1.35 -0.21
C GLU A 250 1.56 -0.86 0.52
N GLU A 251 2.25 0.15 -0.02
CA GLU A 251 3.46 0.76 0.54
C GLU A 251 3.18 2.15 1.12
N MET A 252 1.91 2.60 1.14
CA MET A 252 1.52 3.88 1.72
C MET A 252 0.95 3.68 3.12
N GLY A 253 1.42 4.47 4.09
CA GLY A 253 0.71 4.62 5.37
C GLY A 253 -0.69 5.21 5.16
N PHE A 254 -1.58 4.99 6.11
CA PHE A 254 -3.00 5.35 6.04
C PHE A 254 -3.22 6.84 5.72
N ILE A 255 -2.43 7.74 6.33
CA ILE A 255 -2.56 9.19 6.11
C ILE A 255 -2.14 9.57 4.68
N SER A 256 -1.12 8.91 4.15
CA SER A 256 -0.66 9.13 2.78
C SER A 256 -1.65 8.56 1.77
N PHE A 257 -2.19 7.37 2.06
CA PHE A 257 -3.16 6.69 1.22
C PHE A 257 -4.51 7.41 1.15
N SER A 258 -5.02 7.92 2.29
CA SER A 258 -6.25 8.73 2.30
C SER A 258 -6.13 10.04 1.51
N ARG A 259 -4.98 10.73 1.58
CA ARG A 259 -4.68 11.90 0.74
C ARG A 259 -4.62 11.53 -0.75
N TYR A 260 -4.00 10.40 -1.07
CA TYR A 260 -3.97 9.86 -2.43
C TYR A 260 -5.38 9.54 -2.95
N LEU A 261 -6.21 8.86 -2.17
CA LEU A 261 -7.60 8.53 -2.54
C LEU A 261 -8.47 9.76 -2.73
N LYS A 262 -8.26 10.81 -1.91
CA LYS A 262 -8.93 12.10 -2.10
C LYS A 262 -8.54 12.72 -3.44
N SER A 263 -7.26 12.65 -3.81
CA SER A 263 -6.78 13.14 -5.11
C SER A 263 -7.35 12.34 -6.29
N LEU A 264 -7.52 11.02 -6.14
CA LEU A 264 -8.15 10.14 -7.16
C LEU A 264 -9.65 10.44 -7.35
N LYS A 265 -10.38 10.66 -6.24
CA LYS A 265 -11.80 11.02 -6.32
C LYS A 265 -11.99 12.39 -6.97
N GLU A 266 -11.12 13.36 -6.67
CA GLU A 266 -11.14 14.69 -7.29
C GLU A 266 -10.74 14.65 -8.78
N SER A 267 -9.99 13.65 -9.25
CA SER A 267 -9.59 13.49 -10.66
C SER A 267 -10.60 12.74 -11.53
N GLY A 268 -11.72 12.28 -10.96
CA GLY A 268 -12.74 11.52 -11.68
C GLY A 268 -12.33 10.08 -12.01
N ASN A 269 -11.17 9.61 -11.53
CA ASN A 269 -10.69 8.25 -11.68
C ASN A 269 -10.99 7.46 -10.39
N TYR A 270 -12.29 7.37 -10.07
CA TYR A 270 -12.78 6.71 -8.87
C TYR A 270 -12.72 5.19 -9.03
N ASP A 271 -11.85 4.54 -8.26
CA ASP A 271 -11.93 3.10 -8.03
C ASP A 271 -12.47 2.86 -6.61
N ALA A 272 -13.68 2.28 -6.53
CA ALA A 272 -14.31 1.94 -5.26
C ALA A 272 -13.49 0.93 -4.45
N ARG A 273 -12.68 0.08 -5.11
CA ARG A 273 -11.89 -0.96 -4.45
C ARG A 273 -10.83 -0.35 -3.53
N LEU A 274 -10.13 0.68 -4.01
CA LEU A 274 -9.07 1.34 -3.23
C LEU A 274 -9.60 2.04 -1.98
N TYR A 275 -10.86 2.49 -1.98
CA TYR A 275 -11.50 3.06 -0.80
C TYR A 275 -11.83 2.00 0.25
N VAL A 276 -12.15 0.77 -0.16
CA VAL A 276 -12.36 -0.36 0.77
C VAL A 276 -11.03 -0.72 1.43
N ASP A 277 -9.95 -0.78 0.66
CA ASP A 277 -8.61 -1.11 1.16
C ASP A 277 -8.09 -0.08 2.19
N LEU A 278 -8.60 1.15 2.21
CA LEU A 278 -8.23 2.16 3.22
C LEU A 278 -8.75 1.78 4.62
N PHE A 279 -9.88 1.08 4.69
CA PHE A 279 -10.58 0.77 5.94
C PHE A 279 -10.42 -0.71 6.37
N GLN A 280 -9.69 -1.52 5.59
CA GLN A 280 -9.33 -2.90 5.94
C GLN A 280 -8.04 -2.95 6.74
#